data_AF-A0A9W5QMK8-F1
#
_entry.id   AF-A0A9W5QMK8-F1
#
_cell.length_a   1.000
_cell.length_b   1.000
_cell.length_c   1.000
_cell.angle_alpha   90.00
_cell.angle_beta   90.00
_cell.angle_gamma   90.00
#
_symmetry.space_group_name_H-M   'P 1'
#
loop_
_entity.id
_entity.type
_entity.pdbx_description
1 polymer ?
#
loop_
_entity_poly.entity_id
_entity_poly.type
_entity_poly.pdbx_seq_one_letter_code
_entity_poly.pdbx_strand_id
1 'polypeptide(L)'
;MSKQQVKFYVTEKEMERLKLLSEMRYMTVPNYAKLTALGVQIRQPKEIVVGDVKLQEEDKAVLKEILERRRGNGYIAYDIGFNERLEQLAKRLLGKEN
;
A
#
# COMPACT_ATOMS: atom_id res chain seq x y z
N MET A 1 18.03 10.95 -27.95
CA MET A 1 16.91 11.64 -27.27
C MET A 1 17.49 12.54 -26.19
N SER A 2 17.59 13.86 -26.41
CA SER A 2 18.12 14.77 -25.38
C SER A 2 17.10 14.91 -24.24
N LYS A 3 17.57 14.92 -22.99
CA LYS A 3 16.73 15.21 -21.82
C LYS A 3 16.38 16.70 -21.84
N GLN A 4 15.21 17.06 -22.37
CA GLN A 4 14.70 18.42 -22.28
C GLN A 4 14.22 18.68 -20.86
N GLN A 5 14.81 19.67 -20.20
CA GLN A 5 14.42 20.13 -18.87
C GLN A 5 13.80 21.52 -19.01
N VAL A 6 12.59 21.70 -18.49
CA VAL A 6 11.89 22.99 -18.45
C VAL A 6 11.88 23.49 -17.01
N LYS A 7 12.28 24.75 -16.81
CA LYS A 7 12.24 25.42 -15.50
C LYS A 7 11.07 26.38 -15.46
N PHE A 8 10.28 26.32 -14.40
CA PHE A 8 9.18 27.24 -14.14
C PHE A 8 9.56 28.16 -12.99
N TYR A 9 9.20 29.43 -13.12
CA TYR A 9 9.25 30.40 -12.03
C TYR A 9 7.82 30.61 -11.56
N VAL A 10 7.59 30.37 -10.27
CA VAL A 10 6.28 30.47 -9.63
C VAL A 10 6.44 31.27 -8.35
N THR A 11 5.37 31.95 -7.96
CA THR A 11 5.30 32.62 -6.64
C THR A 11 5.16 31.58 -5.53
N GLU A 12 5.46 31.98 -4.28
CA GLU A 12 5.33 31.07 -3.12
C GLU A 12 3.91 30.52 -2.97
N LYS A 13 2.91 31.38 -3.11
CA LYS A 13 1.48 31.01 -3.03
C LYS A 13 1.08 30.00 -4.10
N GLU A 14 1.61 30.12 -5.32
CA GLU A 14 1.37 29.14 -6.38
C GLU A 14 2.05 27.81 -6.09
N MET A 15 3.27 27.84 -5.54
CA MET A 15 3.98 26.64 -5.15
C MET A 15 3.27 25.87 -4.03
N GLU A 16 2.73 26.56 -3.02
CA GLU A 16 1.91 25.95 -1.97
C GLU A 16 0.67 25.27 -2.54
N ARG A 17 -0.04 25.95 -3.45
CA ARG A 17 -1.20 25.39 -4.14
C ARG A 17 -0.84 24.15 -4.95
N LEU A 18 0.29 24.18 -5.65
CA LEU A 18 0.78 23.03 -6.42
C LEU A 18 1.14 21.84 -5.53
N LYS A 19 1.78 22.08 -4.37
CA LYS A 19 2.09 21.03 -3.39
C LYS A 19 0.81 20.34 -2.92
N LEU A 20 -0.16 21.11 -2.43
CA LEU A 20 -1.44 20.56 -1.97
C LEU A 20 -2.14 19.72 -3.04
N LEU A 21 -2.24 20.24 -4.26
CA LEU A 21 -2.90 19.53 -5.37
C LEU A 21 -2.17 18.26 -5.79
N SER A 22 -0.84 18.25 -5.70
CA SER A 22 -0.03 17.06 -5.98
C SER A 22 -0.16 16.00 -4.89
N GLU A 23 -0.20 16.40 -3.62
CA GLU A 23 -0.38 15.52 -2.47
C GLU A 23 -1.76 14.85 -2.47
N MET A 24 -2.82 15.62 -2.76
CA MET A 24 -4.19 15.09 -2.93
C MET A 24 -4.29 14.00 -4.01
N ARG A 25 -3.31 13.94 -4.93
CA ARG A 25 -3.26 12.95 -6.00
C ARG A 25 -2.11 11.96 -5.85
N TYR A 26 -1.47 11.92 -4.67
CA TYR A 26 -0.36 11.02 -4.34
C TYR A 26 0.80 11.09 -5.35
N MET A 27 1.18 12.29 -5.79
CA MET A 27 2.25 12.49 -6.76
C MET A 27 3.14 13.69 -6.43
N THR A 28 4.30 13.77 -7.08
CA THR A 28 5.22 14.91 -6.95
C THR A 28 4.75 16.11 -7.77
N VAL A 29 5.09 17.33 -7.34
CA VAL A 29 4.75 18.57 -8.05
C VAL A 29 5.14 18.56 -9.53
N PRO A 30 6.36 18.12 -9.94
CA PRO A 30 6.72 18.07 -11.37
C PRO A 30 5.84 17.11 -12.17
N ASN A 31 5.49 15.95 -11.59
CA ASN A 31 4.61 14.99 -12.26
C ASN A 31 3.18 15.53 -12.38
N TYR A 32 2.68 16.17 -11.33
CA TYR A 32 1.38 16.82 -11.35
C TYR A 32 1.30 17.91 -12.43
N ALA A 33 2.30 18.81 -12.48
CA ALA A 33 2.37 19.87 -13.48
C ALA A 33 2.45 19.31 -14.90
N LYS A 34 3.26 18.27 -15.12
CA LYS A 34 3.39 17.60 -16.42
C LYS A 34 2.07 16.97 -16.87
N LEU A 35 1.41 16.19 -16.02
CA LEU A 35 0.15 15.53 -16.37
C LEU A 35 -0.98 16.53 -16.63
N THR A 36 -1.02 17.60 -15.83
CA THR A 36 -1.99 18.69 -16.02
C THR A 36 -1.76 19.41 -17.35
N ALA A 37 -0.51 19.72 -17.71
CA ALA A 37 -0.17 20.36 -18.98
C ALA A 37 -0.51 19.47 -20.19
N LEU A 38 -0.42 18.15 -20.03
CA LEU A 38 -0.81 17.18 -21.07
C LEU A 38 -2.33 16.95 -21.14
N GLY A 39 -3.14 17.63 -20.30
CA GLY A 39 -4.59 17.47 -20.28
C GLY A 39 -5.05 16.09 -19.78
N VAL A 40 -4.18 15.35 -19.08
CA VAL A 40 -4.50 14.00 -18.62
C VAL A 40 -5.53 14.09 -17.50
N GLN A 41 -6.72 13.52 -17.73
CA GLN A 41 -7.70 13.31 -16.67
C GLN A 41 -7.21 12.19 -15.74
N ILE A 42 -6.54 12.59 -14.66
CA ILE A 42 -6.11 11.66 -13.62
C ILE A 42 -7.36 11.21 -12.87
N ARG A 43 -7.87 10.02 -13.21
CA ARG A 43 -8.86 9.33 -12.39
C ARG A 43 -8.22 9.04 -11.05
N GLN A 44 -8.89 9.41 -9.96
CA GLN A 44 -8.44 8.99 -8.63
C GLN A 44 -8.31 7.47 -8.63
N PRO A 45 -7.22 6.91 -8.07
CA PRO A 45 -7.18 5.48 -7.82
C PRO A 45 -8.44 5.13 -7.04
N LYS A 46 -9.24 4.18 -7.53
CA LYS A 46 -10.28 3.61 -6.68
C LYS A 46 -9.54 3.03 -5.49
N GLU A 47 -9.74 3.59 -4.30
CA GLU A 47 -9.32 2.92 -3.08
C GLU A 47 -9.98 1.54 -3.13
N ILE A 48 -9.15 0.50 -3.27
CA ILE A 48 -9.60 -0.85 -2.99
C ILE A 48 -9.64 -0.89 -1.48
N VAL A 49 -10.77 -0.46 -0.91
CA VAL A 49 -11.10 -0.75 0.47
C VAL A 49 -11.24 -2.26 0.49
N VAL A 50 -10.17 -2.95 0.86
CA VAL A 50 -10.25 -4.34 1.32
C VAL A 50 -11.11 -4.25 2.56
N GLY A 51 -12.42 -4.49 2.40
CA GLY A 51 -13.39 -4.38 3.48
C GLY A 51 -12.91 -5.13 4.70
N ASP A 52 -13.27 -4.66 5.90
CA ASP A 52 -12.85 -5.21 7.18
C ASP A 52 -12.75 -6.74 7.10
N VAL A 53 -11.53 -7.26 7.01
CA VAL A 53 -11.31 -8.69 7.14
C VAL A 53 -11.69 -9.00 8.57
N LYS A 54 -12.90 -9.54 8.76
CA LYS A 54 -13.39 -9.99 10.06
C LYS A 54 -12.62 -11.25 10.45
N LEU A 55 -11.37 -11.05 10.84
CA LEU A 55 -10.51 -12.07 11.41
C LEU A 55 -11.12 -12.51 12.74
N GLN A 56 -11.31 -13.82 12.90
CA GLN A 56 -11.68 -14.39 14.18
C GLN A 56 -10.54 -14.19 15.19
N GLU A 57 -10.82 -14.32 16.49
CA GLU A 57 -9.79 -14.16 17.52
C GLU A 57 -8.63 -15.14 17.36
N GLU A 58 -8.94 -16.36 16.89
CA GLU A 58 -7.98 -17.41 16.55
C GLU A 58 -7.03 -16.98 15.42
N ASP A 59 -7.58 -16.38 14.36
CA ASP A 59 -6.80 -15.88 13.21
C ASP A 59 -5.83 -14.77 13.65
N LYS A 60 -6.30 -13.88 14.54
CA LYS A 60 -5.48 -12.81 15.11
C LYS A 60 -4.35 -13.36 15.98
N ALA A 61 -4.58 -14.46 16.69
CA ALA A 61 -3.56 -15.11 17.52
C ALA A 61 -2.41 -15.66 16.65
N VAL A 62 -2.74 -16.35 15.55
CA VAL A 62 -1.74 -16.87 14.59
C VAL A 62 -0.94 -15.73 13.96
N LEU A 63 -1.60 -14.64 13.56
CA LEU A 63 -0.90 -13.47 12.98
C LEU A 63 0.03 -12.77 13.98
N LYS A 64 -0.36 -12.68 15.26
CA LYS A 64 0.52 -12.17 16.32
C LYS A 64 1.73 -13.08 16.52
N GLU A 65 1.52 -14.39 16.54
CA GLU A 65 2.58 -15.38 16.66
C GLU A 65 3.60 -15.27 15.51
N ILE A 66 3.17 -14.97 14.27
CA ILE A 66 4.07 -14.67 13.13
C ILE A 66 4.95 -13.44 13.40
N LEU A 67 4.36 -12.36 13.91
CA LEU A 67 5.08 -11.10 14.17
C LEU A 67 6.12 -11.25 15.28
N GLU A 68 5.81 -12.05 16.30
CA GLU A 68 6.71 -12.38 17.40
C GLU A 68 7.84 -13.31 16.93
N ARG A 69 7.53 -14.35 16.14
CA ARG A 69 8.54 -15.25 15.55
C ARG A 69 9.49 -14.52 14.59
N ARG A 70 9.04 -13.48 13.88
CA ARG A 70 9.92 -12.64 13.04
C ARG A 70 11.02 -11.92 13.83
N ARG A 71 10.79 -11.67 15.13
CA ARG A 71 11.73 -10.94 16.01
C ARG A 71 12.69 -11.87 16.76
N GLY A 72 12.51 -13.19 16.71
CA GLY A 72 13.37 -14.19 17.36
C GLY A 72 14.15 -15.07 16.35
N ASN A 73 15.31 -15.58 16.77
CA ASN A 73 16.15 -16.52 16.00
C ASN A 73 15.48 -17.91 15.89
N GLY A 74 14.39 -18.03 15.16
CA GLY A 74 13.65 -19.28 15.08
C GLY A 74 12.61 -19.29 13.98
N TYR A 75 12.99 -18.90 12.76
CA TYR A 75 12.07 -18.93 11.62
C TYR A 75 11.61 -20.36 11.26
N ILE A 76 12.29 -21.40 11.75
CA ILE A 76 12.05 -22.80 11.35
C ILE A 76 12.38 -23.75 12.51
N ALA A 77 11.65 -23.66 13.63
CA ALA A 77 11.42 -24.87 14.42
C ALA A 77 10.15 -25.50 13.85
N TYR A 78 10.24 -26.74 13.36
CA TYR A 78 9.18 -27.53 12.72
C TYR A 78 8.00 -27.79 13.65
N ASP A 79 7.28 -26.74 14.01
CA ASP A 79 6.06 -26.80 14.80
C ASP A 79 4.92 -27.12 13.83
N ILE A 80 4.69 -28.42 13.65
CA ILE A 80 3.63 -28.97 12.80
C ILE A 80 2.29 -28.33 13.15
N GLY A 81 2.02 -28.12 14.44
CA GLY A 81 0.77 -27.51 14.90
C GLY A 81 0.63 -26.04 14.49
N PHE A 82 1.71 -25.26 14.51
CA PHE A 82 1.68 -23.88 13.99
C PHE A 82 1.46 -23.86 12.47
N ASN A 83 2.14 -24.73 11.73
CA ASN A 83 2.01 -24.80 10.28
C ASN A 83 0.58 -25.17 9.85
N GLU A 84 -0.06 -26.11 10.55
CA GLU A 84 -1.47 -26.47 10.31
C GLU A 84 -2.41 -25.28 10.57
N ARG A 85 -2.24 -24.54 11.67
CA ARG A 85 -3.04 -23.34 11.96
C ARG A 85 -2.82 -22.23 10.93
N LEU A 86 -1.58 -22.06 10.46
CA LEU A 86 -1.24 -21.10 9.42
C LEU A 86 -1.86 -21.46 8.07
N GLU A 87 -1.85 -22.74 7.71
CA GLU A 87 -2.47 -23.22 6.47
C GLU A 87 -4.00 -23.06 6.50
N GLN A 88 -4.64 -23.35 7.64
CA GLN A 88 -6.07 -23.12 7.84
C GLN A 88 -6.43 -21.63 7.71
N LEU A 89 -5.65 -20.74 8.33
CA LEU A 89 -5.80 -19.30 8.18
C LEU A 89 -5.70 -18.87 6.71
N ALA A 90 -4.72 -19.39 5.97
CA ALA A 90 -4.54 -19.08 4.57
C ALA A 90 -5.72 -19.56 3.71
N LYS A 91 -6.27 -20.76 3.99
CA LYS A 91 -7.48 -21.29 3.31
C LYS A 91 -8.71 -20.41 3.56
N ARG A 92 -8.93 -19.98 4.81
CA ARG A 92 -10.02 -19.05 5.20
C ARG A 92 -9.90 -17.71 4.47
N LEU A 93 -8.71 -17.11 4.48
CA LEU A 93 -8.46 -15.80 3.86
C LEU A 93 -8.59 -15.82 2.33
N LEU A 94 -8.26 -16.93 1.70
CA LEU A 94 -8.39 -17.12 0.25
C LEU A 94 -9.80 -17.60 -0.17
N GLY A 95 -10.72 -17.82 0.78
CA GLY A 95 -12.06 -18.33 0.50
C GLY A 95 -12.06 -19.71 -0.15
N LYS A 96 -11.05 -20.55 0.15
CA LYS A 96 -10.91 -21.93 -0.37
C LYS A 96 -11.45 -22.98 0.61
N GLU A 97 -12.36 -22.59 1.49
CA GLU A 97 -13.13 -23.56 2.27
C GLU A 97 -14.11 -24.26 1.31
N ASN A 98 -13.84 -25.53 1.00
CA ASN A 98 -14.85 -26.45 0.48
C ASN A 98 -15.60 -27.06 1.65
#